data_AF-A0A1Z1XAY5-F1
#
_entry.id   AF-A0A1Z1XAY5-F1
#
_cell.length_a   1.000
_cell.length_b   1.000
_cell.length_c   1.000
_cell.angle_alpha   90.00
_cell.angle_beta   90.00
_cell.angle_gamma   90.00
#
_symmetry.space_group_name_H-M   'P 1'
#
loop_
_entity.id
_entity.type
_entity.pdbx_description
1 polymer ?
#
loop_
_entity_poly.entity_id
_entity_poly.type
_entity_poly.pdbx_seq_one_letter_code
_entity_poly.pdbx_strand_id
1 'polypeptide(L)'
;MNHIAKKEKLIYFTLILIADGRWSHAGEFILPSLLFLYITGWIGWVGRSYLIAIKQDNKPTEKEIIIDVPLAFQFMVSGFLWPFAALQELTSNKLLAKSDEITVSPR
;
A
#
# COMPACT_ATOMS: atom_id res chain seq x y z
N MET A 1 -16.79 20.19 -43.70
CA MET A 1 -16.46 18.83 -43.24
C MET A 1 -15.31 18.78 -42.22
N ASN A 2 -14.29 19.64 -42.28
CA ASN A 2 -13.12 19.60 -41.37
C ASN A 2 -13.34 20.13 -39.95
N HIS A 3 -14.37 20.95 -39.70
CA HIS A 3 -14.61 21.53 -38.37
C HIS A 3 -15.32 20.58 -37.40
N ILE A 4 -16.12 19.64 -37.91
CA ILE A 4 -16.87 18.66 -37.12
C ILE A 4 -15.94 17.53 -36.68
N ALA A 5 -15.09 17.02 -37.60
CA ALA A 5 -14.08 16.01 -37.28
C ALA A 5 -13.06 16.47 -36.22
N LYS A 6 -12.73 17.77 -36.17
CA LYS A 6 -11.82 18.32 -35.14
C LYS A 6 -12.50 18.40 -33.77
N LYS A 7 -13.81 18.67 -33.71
CA LYS A 7 -14.59 18.63 -32.47
C LYS A 7 -14.77 17.20 -31.96
N GLU A 8 -15.07 16.24 -32.83
CA GLU A 8 -15.15 14.82 -32.45
C GLU A 8 -13.82 14.32 -31.88
N LYS A 9 -12.69 14.61 -32.55
CA LYS A 9 -11.36 14.24 -32.03
C LYS A 9 -11.05 14.88 -30.68
N LEU A 10 -11.53 16.11 -30.44
CA LEU A 10 -11.40 16.80 -29.15
C LEU A 10 -12.25 16.11 -28.07
N ILE A 11 -13.47 15.69 -28.40
CA ILE A 11 -14.39 14.99 -27.50
C ILE A 11 -13.83 13.61 -27.11
N TYR A 12 -13.28 12.86 -28.07
CA TYR A 12 -12.60 11.59 -27.79
C TYR A 12 -11.33 11.78 -26.96
N PHE A 13 -10.60 12.88 -27.14
CA PHE A 13 -9.40 13.19 -26.34
C PHE A 13 -9.74 13.52 -24.88
N THR A 14 -10.90 14.15 -24.61
CA THR A 14 -11.39 14.42 -23.25
C THR A 14 -12.03 13.19 -22.58
N LEU A 15 -12.29 12.11 -23.32
CA LEU A 15 -12.83 10.85 -22.81
C LEU A 15 -11.75 9.80 -22.47
N ILE A 16 -10.47 10.11 -22.74
CA ILE A 16 -9.33 9.26 -22.40
C ILE A 16 -8.72 9.77 -21.10
N LEU A 17 -8.55 8.89 -20.11
CA LEU A 17 -7.84 9.23 -18.88
C LEU A 17 -6.37 9.55 -19.20
N ILE A 18 -5.91 10.74 -18.80
CA ILE A 18 -4.53 11.21 -19.03
C ILE A 18 -3.70 10.94 -17.76
N ALA A 19 -2.92 9.86 -17.79
CA ALA A 19 -2.05 9.43 -16.68
C ALA A 19 -0.61 10.00 -16.73
N ASP A 20 -0.38 11.08 -17.48
CA ASP A 20 0.96 11.67 -17.70
C ASP A 20 1.56 12.42 -16.47
N GLY A 21 0.87 12.43 -15.33
CA GLY A 21 1.34 13.14 -14.12
C GLY A 21 1.11 14.66 -14.13
N ARG A 22 0.41 15.21 -15.14
CA ARG A 22 0.09 16.64 -15.24
C ARG A 22 -1.00 17.02 -14.24
N TRP A 23 -0.74 18.03 -13.40
CA TRP A 23 -1.66 18.53 -12.38
C TRP A 23 -3.04 18.93 -12.92
N SER A 24 -3.12 19.37 -14.18
CA SER A 24 -4.37 19.69 -14.89
C SER A 24 -5.36 18.51 -15.01
N HIS A 25 -4.89 17.26 -14.94
CA HIS A 25 -5.69 16.03 -15.00
C HIS A 25 -5.48 15.16 -13.75
N ALA A 26 -5.04 15.75 -12.63
CA ALA A 26 -4.72 15.01 -11.41
C ALA A 26 -5.90 14.22 -10.82
N GLY A 27 -7.14 14.68 -11.06
CA GLY A 27 -8.35 13.98 -10.62
C GLY A 27 -8.59 12.64 -11.33
N GLU A 28 -8.02 12.43 -12.52
CA GLU A 28 -8.28 11.25 -13.33
C GLU A 28 -7.47 10.02 -12.89
N PHE A 29 -6.25 10.23 -12.39
CA PHE A 29 -5.36 9.12 -12.04
C PHE A 29 -4.51 9.37 -10.78
N ILE A 30 -3.96 10.57 -10.58
CA ILE A 30 -3.06 10.86 -9.44
C ILE A 30 -3.81 10.76 -8.11
N LEU A 31 -4.98 11.40 -8.00
CA LEU A 31 -5.78 11.36 -6.79
C LEU A 31 -6.26 9.94 -6.42
N PRO A 32 -6.89 9.17 -7.34
CA PRO A 32 -7.31 7.80 -7.02
C PRO A 32 -6.13 6.86 -6.75
N SER A 33 -4.99 7.02 -7.44
CA SER A 33 -3.81 6.18 -7.19
C SER A 33 -3.16 6.45 -5.83
N LEU A 34 -3.05 7.72 -5.42
CA LEU A 34 -2.55 8.06 -4.07
C LEU A 34 -3.47 7.52 -2.97
N LEU A 35 -4.78 7.63 -3.16
CA LEU A 35 -5.75 7.06 -2.22
C LEU A 35 -5.61 5.54 -2.13
N PHE A 36 -5.47 4.87 -3.29
CA PHE A 36 -5.23 3.43 -3.33
C PHE A 36 -3.94 3.02 -2.61
N LEU A 37 -2.83 3.71 -2.87
CA LEU A 37 -1.55 3.45 -2.19
C LEU A 37 -1.66 3.68 -0.68
N TYR A 38 -2.40 4.70 -0.26
CA TYR A 38 -2.62 4.96 1.16
C TYR A 38 -3.40 3.83 1.85
N ILE A 39 -4.50 3.37 1.24
CA ILE A 39 -5.33 2.30 1.80
C ILE A 39 -4.58 0.95 1.79
N THR A 40 -3.96 0.60 0.67
CA THR A 40 -3.22 -0.67 0.55
C THR A 40 -1.98 -0.70 1.45
N GLY A 41 -1.28 0.44 1.58
CA GLY A 41 -0.18 0.60 2.53
C GLY A 41 -0.63 0.45 3.98
N TRP A 42 -1.78 1.03 4.35
CA TRP A 42 -2.37 0.85 5.69
C TRP A 42 -2.66 -0.63 5.95
N ILE A 43 -3.40 -1.30 5.06
CA ILE A 43 -3.77 -2.71 5.23
C ILE A 43 -2.52 -3.59 5.37
N GLY A 44 -1.53 -3.41 4.49
CA GLY A 44 -0.28 -4.17 4.53
C GLY A 44 0.54 -3.93 5.80
N TRP A 45 0.60 -2.68 6.26
CA TRP A 45 1.35 -2.30 7.46
C TRP A 45 0.76 -2.91 8.75
N VAL A 46 -0.57 -2.85 8.89
CA VAL A 46 -1.27 -3.41 10.05
C VAL A 46 -1.13 -4.93 10.08
N GLY A 47 -1.30 -5.61 8.94
CA GLY A 47 -1.12 -7.05 8.84
C GLY A 47 0.30 -7.49 9.23
N ARG A 48 1.32 -6.80 8.68
CA ARG A 48 2.72 -7.04 9.05
C ARG A 48 2.96 -6.83 10.54
N SER A 49 2.47 -5.73 11.11
CA SER A 49 2.67 -5.38 12.52
C SER A 49 2.04 -6.41 13.46
N TYR A 50 0.82 -6.87 13.14
CA TYR A 50 0.15 -7.94 13.86
C TYR A 50 0.94 -9.25 13.81
N LEU A 51 1.41 -9.66 12.63
CA LEU A 51 2.22 -10.88 12.46
C LEU A 51 3.53 -10.81 13.26
N ILE A 52 4.20 -9.66 13.27
CA ILE A 52 5.43 -9.46 14.07
C ILE A 52 5.13 -9.57 15.57
N ALA A 53 4.00 -9.04 16.04
CA ALA A 53 3.61 -9.10 17.44
C ALA A 53 3.27 -10.53 17.91
N ILE A 54 2.48 -11.27 17.14
CA ILE A 54 2.11 -12.66 17.51
C ILE A 54 3.28 -13.63 17.38
N LYS A 55 4.28 -13.33 16.55
CA LYS A 55 5.51 -14.15 16.41
C LYS A 55 6.29 -14.28 17.73
N GLN A 56 6.13 -13.34 18.65
CA GLN A 56 6.78 -13.35 19.97
C GLN A 56 5.99 -14.11 21.03
N ASP A 57 4.78 -14.60 20.71
CA ASP A 57 3.93 -15.35 21.62
C ASP A 57 4.33 -16.84 21.67
N ASN A 58 3.88 -17.56 22.70
CA ASN A 58 4.15 -18.99 22.89
C ASN A 58 3.56 -19.87 21.77
N LYS A 59 2.48 -19.41 21.12
CA LYS A 59 1.75 -20.15 20.10
C LYS A 59 1.36 -19.24 18.92
N PRO A 60 2.31 -18.85 18.06
CA PRO A 60 2.06 -17.90 16.97
C PRO A 60 1.02 -18.41 15.97
N THR A 61 1.07 -19.69 15.60
CA THR A 61 0.16 -20.30 14.63
C THR A 61 -1.29 -20.38 15.11
N GLU A 62 -1.51 -20.46 16.43
CA GLU A 62 -2.87 -20.46 16.99
C GLU A 62 -3.51 -19.08 16.83
N LYS A 63 -2.73 -18.01 17.01
CA LYS A 63 -3.19 -16.62 16.84
C LYS A 63 -3.34 -16.17 15.38
N GLU A 64 -2.78 -16.90 14.43
CA GLU A 64 -3.05 -16.70 12.99
C GLU A 64 -4.42 -17.26 12.58
N ILE A 65 -4.88 -18.34 13.21
CA ILE A 65 -6.17 -18.98 12.91
C ILE A 65 -7.27 -18.38 13.78
N ILE A 66 -7.01 -18.24 15.08
CA ILE A 66 -7.90 -17.62 16.07
C ILE A 66 -7.38 -16.21 16.32
N ILE A 67 -7.88 -15.27 15.52
CA ILE A 67 -7.43 -13.88 15.58
C ILE A 67 -7.74 -13.28 16.96
N ASP A 68 -6.69 -12.77 17.59
CA ASP A 68 -6.77 -11.89 18.75
C ASP A 68 -7.39 -10.54 18.34
N VAL A 69 -8.73 -10.48 18.34
CA VAL A 69 -9.50 -9.32 17.87
C VAL A 69 -9.13 -8.02 18.59
N PRO A 70 -8.98 -7.99 19.94
CA PRO A 70 -8.53 -6.79 20.63
C PRO A 70 -7.17 -6.29 20.15
N LEU A 71 -6.19 -7.18 20.00
CA LEU A 71 -4.85 -6.83 19.55
C LEU A 71 -4.86 -6.36 18.08
N ALA A 72 -5.57 -7.07 17.21
CA ALA A 72 -5.71 -6.70 15.81
C ALA A 72 -6.35 -5.30 15.67
N PHE A 73 -7.33 -4.97 16.50
CA PHE A 73 -7.96 -3.64 16.50
C PHE A 73 -7.00 -2.53 16.91
N GLN A 74 -6.13 -2.76 17.90
CA GLN A 74 -5.11 -1.78 18.28
C GLN A 74 -4.13 -1.50 17.12
N PHE A 75 -3.71 -2.53 16.40
CA PHE A 75 -2.86 -2.34 15.22
C PHE A 75 -3.61 -1.64 14.08
N MET A 76 -4.89 -1.98 13.83
CA MET A 76 -5.71 -1.32 12.82
C MET A 76 -5.79 0.20 13.03
N VAL A 77 -6.02 0.65 14.27
CA VAL A 77 -6.13 2.09 14.59
C VAL A 77 -4.78 2.81 14.51
N SER A 78 -3.69 2.16 14.91
CA SER A 78 -2.33 2.75 14.85
C SER A 78 -1.74 2.81 13.44
N GLY A 79 -2.26 2.02 12.49
CA GLY A 79 -1.82 1.98 11.10
C GLY A 79 -2.04 3.25 10.26
N PHE A 80 -2.77 4.25 10.76
CA PHE A 80 -2.99 5.52 10.04
C PHE A 80 -1.68 6.25 9.71
N LEU A 81 -0.67 6.13 10.57
CA LEU A 81 0.67 6.73 10.41
C LEU A 81 1.67 5.80 9.71
N TRP A 82 1.19 4.80 8.95
CA TRP A 82 2.05 3.81 8.30
C TRP A 82 3.18 4.39 7.43
N PRO A 83 3.04 5.50 6.66
CA PRO A 83 4.14 5.98 5.82
C PRO A 83 5.32 6.46 6.67
N PHE A 84 5.03 7.12 7.79
CA PHE A 84 6.04 7.61 8.71
C PHE A 84 6.72 6.45 9.45
N ALA A 85 5.92 5.51 9.97
CA ALA A 85 6.45 4.32 10.65
C ALA A 85 7.31 3.45 9.70
N ALA A 86 6.90 3.30 8.43
CA ALA A 86 7.67 2.59 7.42
C ALA A 86 9.02 3.26 7.13
N LEU A 87 9.06 4.59 7.02
CA LEU A 87 10.31 5.34 6.84
C LEU A 87 11.21 5.23 8.07
N GLN A 88 10.64 5.27 9.28
CA GLN A 88 11.40 5.06 10.51
C GLN A 88 11.98 3.64 10.59
N GLU A 89 11.21 2.61 10.26
CA GLU A 89 11.70 1.22 10.25
C GLU A 89 12.70 0.95 9.12
N LEU A 90 12.57 1.62 7.97
CA LEU A 90 13.53 1.56 6.87
C LEU A 90 14.88 2.14 7.31
N THR A 91 14.88 3.34 7.91
CA THR A 91 16.10 3.98 8.42
C THR A 91 16.71 3.23 9.60
N SER A 92 15.88 2.53 10.38
CA SER A 92 16.32 1.70 11.51
C SER A 92 16.74 0.28 11.12
N ASN A 93 16.74 -0.09 9.83
CA ASN A 93 17.02 -1.46 9.33
C ASN A 93 16.11 -2.55 9.94
N LYS A 94 14.90 -2.22 10.36
CA LYS A 94 13.90 -3.19 10.87
C LYS A 94 12.90 -3.61 9.79
N LEU A 95 12.85 -2.87 8.68
CA LEU A 95 11.93 -3.16 7.59
C LEU A 95 12.35 -4.38 6.75
N LEU A 96 13.67 -4.57 6.54
CA LEU A 96 14.23 -5.61 5.68
C LEU A 96 15.03 -6.61 6.52
N ALA A 97 14.80 -7.90 6.29
CA ALA A 97 15.63 -8.96 6.85
C ALA A 97 16.98 -9.02 6.12
N LYS A 98 18.05 -9.39 6.83
CA LYS A 98 19.37 -9.60 6.22
C LYS A 98 19.36 -10.85 5.36
N SER A 99 20.14 -10.86 4.28
CA SER A 99 20.23 -12.02 3.39
C SER A 99 20.68 -13.30 4.10
N ASP A 100 21.48 -13.18 5.16
CA ASP A 100 22.00 -14.31 5.94
C ASP A 100 20.94 -14.93 6.89
N GLU A 101 19.86 -14.20 7.18
CA GLU A 101 18.75 -14.67 8.04
C GLU A 101 17.65 -15.37 7.23
N ILE A 102 17.74 -15.31 5.90
CA ILE A 102 16.75 -15.86 4.97
C ILE A 102 17.29 -17.18 4.43
N THR A 103 16.59 -18.28 4.69
CA THR A 103 16.95 -19.58 4.16
C THR A 103 16.77 -19.60 2.63
N VAL A 104 17.86 -19.85 1.90
CA VAL A 104 17.85 -19.98 0.44
C VAL A 104 18.07 -21.43 0.04
N SER A 105 17.42 -21.86 -1.03
CA SER A 105 17.74 -23.14 -1.66
C SER A 105 19.12 -23.06 -2.33
N PRO A 106 19.81 -24.20 -2.55
CA PRO A 106 20.99 -24.24 -3.40
C PRO A 106 20.73 -23.58 -4.76
N ARG A 107 21.71 -22.81 -5.25
CA ARG A 107 21.65 -22.15 -6.56
C ARG A 107 22.15 -23.05 -7.68
#